data_AF-A0A2E6MFW2-F1
#
_entry.id   AF-A0A2E6MFW2-F1
#
_cell.length_a   1.000
_cell.length_b   1.000
_cell.length_c   1.000
_cell.angle_alpha   90.00
_cell.angle_beta   90.00
_cell.angle_gamma   90.00
#
_symmetry.space_group_name_H-M   'P 1'
#
loop_
_entity.id
_entity.type
_entity.pdbx_description
1 polymer ?
#
loop_
_entity_poly.entity_id
_entity_poly.type
_entity_poly.pdbx_seq_one_letter_code
_entity_poly.pdbx_strand_id
1 'polypeptide(L)'
;MKNFMKFIPRIFYLSYKIILSIFDPKVPMKIKIFFILSIIYVLSPYDLIRDFIPLLGQMDDIFVILIAFLVYKFQDFKRNINKKTKETIIEGEFRNIDSEKE
;
A
#
# COMPACT_ATOMS: atom_id res chain seq x y z
N MET A 1 42.99 -19.66 -12.69
CA MET A 1 42.26 -18.60 -13.43
C MET A 1 42.02 -18.90 -14.93
N LYS A 2 42.67 -19.89 -15.56
CA LYS A 2 42.48 -20.22 -17.00
C LYS A 2 41.10 -20.82 -17.35
N ASN A 3 40.37 -21.39 -16.39
CA ASN A 3 39.07 -22.01 -16.66
C ASN A 3 37.99 -20.96 -16.98
N PHE A 4 38.05 -19.78 -16.37
CA PHE A 4 37.06 -18.70 -16.56
C PHE A 4 37.04 -18.17 -18.00
N MET A 5 38.20 -18.15 -18.66
CA MET A 5 38.34 -17.72 -20.05
C MET A 5 37.51 -18.59 -21.03
N LYS A 6 37.31 -19.87 -20.71
CA LYS A 6 36.50 -20.81 -21.51
C LYS A 6 35.02 -20.82 -21.13
N PHE A 7 34.64 -20.22 -20.00
CA PHE A 7 33.25 -20.16 -19.56
C PHE A 7 32.43 -19.17 -20.39
N ILE A 8 33.00 -18.00 -20.66
CA ILE A 8 32.34 -16.92 -21.41
C ILE A 8 31.82 -17.42 -22.77
N PRO A 9 32.65 -17.97 -23.68
CA PRO A 9 32.16 -18.44 -24.99
C PRO A 9 31.18 -19.61 -24.87
N ARG A 10 31.29 -20.44 -23.83
CA ARG A 10 30.39 -21.57 -23.60
C ARG A 10 29.00 -21.12 -23.15
N ILE A 11 28.91 -20.07 -22.33
CA ILE A 11 27.64 -19.48 -21.89
C ILE A 11 26.92 -18.86 -23.09
N PHE A 12 27.64 -18.10 -23.93
CA PHE A 12 27.09 -17.52 -25.16
C PHE A 12 26.61 -18.58 -26.16
N TYR A 13 27.35 -19.67 -26.32
CA TYR A 13 26.94 -20.78 -27.18
C TYR A 13 25.66 -21.45 -26.67
N LEU A 14 25.55 -21.62 -25.34
CA LEU A 14 24.41 -22.29 -24.74
C LEU A 14 23.15 -21.41 -24.78
N SER A 15 23.28 -20.09 -24.55
CA SER A 15 22.17 -19.15 -24.70
C SER A 15 21.70 -19.05 -26.16
N TYR A 16 22.61 -18.98 -27.13
CA TYR A 16 22.27 -19.00 -28.55
C TYR A 16 21.49 -20.28 -28.93
N LYS A 17 21.95 -21.44 -28.47
CA LYS A 17 21.30 -22.72 -28.74
C LYS A 17 19.88 -22.80 -28.15
N ILE A 18 19.68 -22.26 -26.97
CA ILE A 18 18.37 -22.18 -26.31
C ILE A 18 17.40 -21.30 -27.11
N ILE A 19 17.86 -20.13 -27.57
CA ILE A 19 17.07 -19.22 -28.40
C ILE A 19 16.66 -19.91 -29.71
N LEU A 20 17.59 -20.62 -30.34
CA LEU A 20 17.31 -21.39 -31.56
C LEU A 20 16.30 -22.52 -31.31
N SER A 21 16.38 -23.19 -30.16
CA SER A 21 15.46 -24.27 -29.77
C SER A 21 14.01 -23.81 -29.60
N ILE A 22 13.75 -22.53 -29.31
CA ILE A 22 12.38 -22.01 -29.21
C ILE A 22 11.64 -22.12 -30.57
N PHE A 23 12.37 -22.01 -31.68
CA PHE A 23 11.83 -22.15 -33.03
C PHE A 23 11.72 -23.61 -33.50
N ASP A 24 12.32 -24.57 -32.79
CA ASP A 24 12.26 -25.99 -33.16
C ASP A 24 10.91 -26.60 -32.75
N PRO A 25 10.15 -27.22 -33.67
CA PRO A 25 8.87 -27.88 -33.36
C PRO A 25 9.00 -29.08 -32.41
N LYS A 26 10.21 -29.64 -32.23
CA LYS A 26 10.46 -30.77 -31.32
C LYS A 26 10.49 -30.38 -29.85
N VAL A 27 10.55 -29.08 -29.53
CA VAL A 27 10.56 -28.61 -28.15
C VAL A 27 9.15 -28.53 -27.57
N PRO A 28 8.88 -29.13 -26.40
CA PRO A 28 7.59 -29.08 -25.74
C PRO A 28 7.07 -27.65 -25.57
N MET A 29 5.80 -27.41 -25.92
CA MET A 29 5.18 -26.08 -25.86
C MET A 29 5.30 -25.44 -24.46
N LYS A 30 5.23 -26.26 -23.39
CA LYS A 30 5.41 -25.82 -22.01
C LYS A 30 6.74 -25.07 -21.78
N ILE A 31 7.82 -25.55 -22.40
CA ILE A 31 9.16 -24.95 -22.27
C ILE A 31 9.22 -23.62 -23.02
N LYS A 32 8.61 -23.54 -24.22
CA LYS A 32 8.53 -22.29 -25.00
C LYS A 32 7.76 -21.21 -24.23
N ILE A 33 6.61 -21.57 -23.69
CA ILE A 33 5.77 -20.69 -22.87
C ILE A 33 6.55 -20.20 -21.65
N PHE A 34 7.26 -21.09 -20.95
CA PHE A 34 8.07 -20.72 -19.79
C PHE A 34 9.18 -19.72 -20.14
N PHE A 35 9.86 -19.90 -21.27
CA PHE A 35 10.88 -18.97 -21.76
C PHE A 35 10.30 -17.61 -22.11
N ILE A 36 9.15 -17.59 -22.80
CA ILE A 36 8.44 -16.36 -23.15
C ILE A 36 7.99 -15.62 -21.89
N LEU A 37 7.41 -16.32 -20.91
CA LEU A 37 7.04 -15.74 -19.61
C LEU A 37 8.27 -15.19 -18.88
N SER A 38 9.39 -15.89 -18.93
CA SER A 38 10.64 -15.43 -18.31
C SER A 38 11.16 -14.16 -18.97
N ILE A 39 11.08 -14.06 -20.30
CA ILE A 39 11.46 -12.85 -21.05
C ILE A 39 10.52 -11.69 -20.72
N ILE A 40 9.21 -11.93 -20.70
CA ILE A 40 8.20 -10.93 -20.31
C ILE A 40 8.45 -10.43 -18.88
N TYR A 41 8.76 -11.35 -17.97
CA TYR A 41 9.09 -11.02 -16.59
C TYR A 41 10.38 -10.21 -16.46
N VAL A 42 11.41 -10.52 -17.24
CA VAL A 42 12.67 -9.75 -17.24
C VAL A 42 12.49 -8.38 -17.88
N LEU A 43 11.66 -8.27 -18.92
CA LEU A 43 11.38 -7.02 -19.64
C LEU A 43 10.52 -6.06 -18.83
N SER A 44 9.52 -6.56 -18.11
CA SER A 44 8.74 -5.74 -17.18
C SER A 44 8.24 -6.58 -16.00
N PRO A 45 9.06 -6.74 -14.95
CA PRO A 45 8.64 -7.41 -13.72
C PRO A 45 7.66 -6.56 -12.90
N TYR A 46 7.43 -5.30 -13.30
CA TYR A 46 6.84 -4.27 -12.45
C TYR A 46 5.62 -3.57 -13.08
N ASP A 47 5.46 -3.47 -14.41
CA ASP A 47 4.24 -2.86 -14.99
C ASP A 47 3.00 -3.70 -14.72
N LEU A 48 3.06 -5.03 -14.82
CA LEU A 48 1.89 -5.91 -14.60
C LEU A 48 1.35 -5.92 -13.16
N ILE A 49 2.18 -5.57 -12.17
CA ILE A 49 1.77 -5.54 -10.76
C ILE A 49 1.41 -4.12 -10.33
N ARG A 50 2.09 -3.10 -10.90
CA ARG A 50 1.88 -1.69 -10.55
C ARG A 50 0.75 -1.03 -11.37
N ASP A 51 0.50 -1.45 -12.62
CA ASP A 51 -0.61 -0.95 -13.46
C ASP A 51 -2.00 -1.41 -12.99
N PHE A 52 -2.08 -2.48 -12.19
CA PHE A 52 -3.35 -2.95 -11.61
C PHE A 52 -3.72 -2.27 -10.30
N ILE A 53 -2.77 -1.59 -9.66
CA ILE A 53 -2.96 -0.97 -8.34
C ILE A 53 -2.81 0.58 -8.35
N PRO A 54 -3.35 1.34 -9.33
CA PRO A 54 -3.39 2.81 -9.22
C PRO A 54 -4.25 3.30 -8.04
N LEU A 55 -5.28 2.53 -7.65
CA LEU A 55 -6.27 2.95 -6.64
C LEU A 55 -5.84 2.70 -5.19
N LEU A 56 -5.06 1.67 -4.88
CA LEU A 56 -4.70 1.39 -3.47
C LEU A 56 -3.78 2.47 -2.89
N GLY A 57 -2.95 3.11 -3.73
CA GLY A 57 -2.11 4.23 -3.30
C GLY A 57 -2.92 5.46 -2.89
N GLN A 58 -3.99 5.80 -3.62
CA GLN A 58 -4.85 6.96 -3.31
C GLN A 58 -5.87 6.65 -2.21
N MET A 59 -6.26 5.39 -2.04
CA MET A 59 -7.16 4.98 -0.97
C MET A 59 -6.58 5.29 0.41
N ASP A 60 -5.27 5.09 0.62
CA ASP A 60 -4.62 5.40 1.89
C ASP A 60 -4.71 6.90 2.23
N ASP A 61 -4.46 7.77 1.27
CA ASP A 61 -4.60 9.23 1.44
C ASP A 61 -6.03 9.64 1.84
N ILE A 62 -7.05 9.01 1.24
CA ILE A 62 -8.46 9.26 1.56
C ILE A 62 -8.78 8.78 2.99
N PHE A 63 -8.27 7.62 3.40
CA PHE A 63 -8.47 7.11 4.75
C PHE A 63 -7.85 8.02 5.81
N VAL A 64 -6.65 8.54 5.57
CA VAL A 64 -5.98 9.49 6.48
C VAL A 64 -6.82 10.77 6.65
N ILE A 65 -7.33 11.33 5.55
CA ILE A 65 -8.19 12.53 5.59
C ILE A 65 -9.49 12.25 6.36
N LEU A 66 -10.12 11.09 6.13
CA LEU A 66 -11.37 10.71 6.78
C LEU A 66 -11.18 10.54 8.30
N ILE A 67 -10.09 9.89 8.72
CA ILE A 67 -9.75 9.74 10.14
C ILE A 67 -9.49 11.11 10.79
N ALA A 68 -8.73 11.98 10.13
CA ALA A 68 -8.46 13.33 10.64
C ALA A 68 -9.76 14.12 10.84
N PHE A 69 -10.70 14.04 9.89
CA PHE A 69 -11.99 14.71 10.01
C PHE A 69 -12.85 14.13 11.14
N LEU A 70 -12.84 12.80 11.31
CA LEU A 70 -13.56 12.12 12.39
C LEU A 70 -13.03 12.54 13.76
N VAL A 71 -11.71 12.59 13.91
CA VAL A 71 -11.02 13.05 15.13
C VAL A 71 -11.34 14.51 15.42
N TYR A 72 -11.37 15.37 14.39
CA TYR A 72 -11.76 16.78 14.55
C TYR A 72 -13.22 16.92 15.02
N LYS A 73 -14.15 16.22 14.38
CA LYS A 73 -15.57 16.23 14.77
C LYS A 73 -15.80 15.69 16.17
N PHE A 74 -15.10 14.62 16.54
CA PHE A 74 -15.18 14.04 17.88
C PHE A 74 -14.69 15.02 18.95
N GLN A 75 -13.59 15.72 18.69
CA GLN A 75 -13.08 16.76 19.58
C GLN A 75 -14.06 17.94 19.70
N ASP A 76 -14.64 18.41 18.59
CA ASP A 76 -15.61 19.50 18.61
C ASP A 76 -16.89 19.11 19.37
N PHE A 77 -17.37 17.87 19.21
CA PHE A 77 -18.49 17.34 19.99
C PHE A 77 -18.18 17.30 21.50
N LYS A 78 -17.01 16.79 21.88
CA LYS A 78 -16.58 16.75 23.28
C LYS A 78 -16.44 18.16 23.87
N ARG A 79 -15.95 19.12 23.09
CA ARG A 79 -15.85 20.53 23.48
C ARG A 79 -17.23 21.14 23.73
N ASN A 80 -18.21 20.85 22.88
CA ASN A 80 -19.58 21.33 23.06
C ASN A 80 -20.23 20.79 24.35
N ILE A 81 -20.03 19.51 24.69
CA ILE A 81 -20.52 18.96 25.97
C ILE A 81 -19.87 19.65 27.16
N ASN A 82 -18.54 19.75 27.17
CA ASN A 82 -17.82 20.37 28.29
C ASN A 82 -18.21 21.85 28.48
N LYS A 83 -18.45 22.60 27.40
CA LYS A 83 -18.90 23.99 27.48
C LYS A 83 -20.29 24.10 28.11
N LYS A 84 -21.25 23.28 27.66
CA LYS A 84 -22.61 23.26 28.20
C LYS A 84 -22.63 22.89 29.69
N THR A 85 -21.85 21.88 30.09
CA THR A 85 -21.71 21.49 31.49
C THR A 85 -21.08 22.60 32.34
N LYS A 86 -20.07 23.30 31.81
CA LYS A 86 -19.40 24.39 32.54
C LYS A 86 -20.29 25.62 32.71
N GLU A 87 -21.09 26.00 31.69
CA GLU A 87 -22.07 27.09 31.81
C GLU A 87 -23.15 26.77 32.85
N THR A 88 -23.68 25.55 32.86
CA THR A 88 -24.68 25.12 33.87
C THR A 88 -24.11 25.04 35.29
N ILE A 89 -22.83 24.71 35.48
CA ILE A 89 -22.20 24.65 36.82
C ILE A 89 -21.94 26.06 37.38
N ILE A 90 -21.67 27.05 36.52
CA ILE A 90 -21.43 28.43 36.96
C ILE A 90 -22.76 29.15 37.28
N GLU A 91 -23.85 28.86 36.55
CA GLU A 91 -25.18 29.40 36.86
C GLU A 91 -25.85 28.70 38.06
N GLY A 92 -25.39 27.49 38.40
CA GLY A 92 -25.94 26.66 39.48
C GLY A 92 -25.25 26.80 40.84
N GLU A 93 -24.45 27.85 41.07
CA GLU A 93 -23.91 28.13 42.41
C GLU A 93 -25.09 28.30 43.36
N PHE A 94 -25.29 27.29 44.21
CA PHE A 94 -26.43 27.15 45.10
C PHE A 94 -26.59 28.42 45.93
N ARG A 95 -27.57 29.26 45.57
CA ARG A 95 -28.06 30.30 46.46
C ARG A 95 -28.69 29.57 47.62
N ASN A 96 -27.90 29.32 48.65
CA ASN A 96 -28.35 28.66 49.86
C ASN A 96 -29.30 29.65 50.56
N ILE A 97 -30.60 29.40 50.44
CA ILE A 97 -31.67 30.27 50.97
C ILE A 97 -31.86 30.01 52.49
N ASP A 98 -31.08 29.09 53.06
CA ASP A 98 -31.24 28.63 54.44
C ASP A 98 -30.41 29.41 55.47
N SER A 99 -29.95 30.63 55.15
CA SER A 99 -29.17 31.46 56.10
C SER A 99 -29.88 32.74 56.58
N GLU A 100 -31.17 32.93 56.29
CA GLU A 100 -31.92 34.14 56.72
C GLU A 100 -33.18 33.85 57.53
N LYS A 101 -33.22 32.69 58.21
CA LYS A 101 -34.22 32.42 59.26
C LYS A 101 -33.57 31.75 60.47
N GLU A 102 -32.82 32.53 61.25
CA GLU A 102 -32.73 32.36 62.70
C GLU A 102 -32.42 33.69 63.39
#